data_AF-A0A5K1EQG8-F1
#
_entry.id   AF-A0A5K1EQG8-F1
#
_cell.length_a   1.000
_cell.length_b   1.000
_cell.length_c   1.000
_cell.angle_alpha   90.00
_cell.angle_beta   90.00
_cell.angle_gamma   90.00
#
_symmetry.space_group_name_H-M   'P 1'
#
loop_
_entity.id
_entity.type
_entity.pdbx_description
1 polymer ?
#
loop_
_entity_poly.entity_id
_entity_poly.type
_entity_poly.pdbx_seq_one_letter_code
_entity_poly.pdbx_strand_id
1 'polypeptide(L)' 'MLCSRSIASRFTNTSSVISSPVMAGPGEFLVKLSLGTPSSLYWAIIDTGSNLKWATCCHCDNCPVKTP' A
#
# COMPACT_ATOMS: atom_id res chain seq x y z
N MET A 1 -21.27 34.20 -4.99
CA MET A 1 -21.81 32.84 -4.76
C MET A 1 -20.78 31.84 -5.23
N LEU A 2 -19.96 31.29 -4.33
CA LEU A 2 -19.04 30.18 -4.63
C LEU A 2 -19.57 28.97 -3.85
N CYS A 3 -20.10 27.99 -4.57
CA CYS A 3 -20.58 26.74 -4.00
C CYS A 3 -19.37 25.84 -3.73
N SER A 4 -18.80 25.94 -2.52
CA SER A 4 -17.76 25.02 -2.07
C SER A 4 -18.44 23.69 -1.69
N ARG A 5 -18.28 22.67 -2.53
CA ARG A 5 -18.77 21.31 -2.23
C ARG A 5 -17.72 20.61 -1.37
N SER A 6 -17.84 20.72 -0.06
CA SER A 6 -17.08 19.90 0.88
C SER A 6 -17.51 18.43 0.72
N ILE A 7 -16.71 17.61 0.06
CA ILE A 7 -16.88 16.14 0.05
C ILE A 7 -16.40 15.64 1.42
N ALA A 8 -17.31 15.64 2.40
CA ALA A 8 -17.09 14.91 3.63
C ALA A 8 -17.18 13.41 3.30
N SER A 9 -16.03 12.73 3.22
CA SER A 9 -15.98 11.28 3.15
C SER A 9 -16.56 10.70 4.45
N ARG A 10 -17.73 10.08 4.36
CA ARG A 10 -18.29 9.31 5.47
C ARG A 10 -17.52 7.99 5.54
N PHE A 11 -16.55 7.89 6.45
CA PHE A 11 -16.01 6.59 6.83
C PHE A 11 -17.11 5.82 7.58
N THR A 12 -17.85 4.99 6.86
CA THR A 12 -18.73 4.00 7.47
C THR A 12 -17.86 3.01 8.23
N ASN A 13 -18.15 2.80 9.52
CA ASN A 13 -17.47 1.85 10.39
C ASN A 13 -17.89 0.42 10.05
N THR A 14 -17.63 0.00 8.82
CA THR A 14 -17.75 -1.39 8.39
C THR A 14 -16.47 -2.07 8.81
N SER A 15 -16.53 -2.98 9.78
CA SER A 15 -15.47 -3.96 10.02
C SER A 15 -15.42 -4.93 8.84
N SER A 16 -15.02 -4.44 7.68
CA SER A 16 -14.74 -5.28 6.53
C SER A 16 -13.45 -6.02 6.83
N VAL A 17 -13.52 -7.35 6.77
CA VAL A 17 -12.32 -8.18 6.81
C VAL A 17 -11.52 -7.87 5.55
N ILE A 18 -10.39 -7.19 5.70
CA ILE A 18 -9.46 -6.91 4.61
C ILE A 18 -8.57 -8.15 4.45
N SER A 19 -8.53 -8.70 3.24
CA SER A 19 -7.69 -9.85 2.89
C SER A 19 -6.85 -9.52 1.67
N SER A 20 -5.62 -10.03 1.64
CA SER A 20 -4.68 -9.89 0.53
C SER A 20 -3.92 -11.21 0.36
N PRO A 21 -3.62 -11.64 -0.88
CA PRO A 21 -2.77 -12.80 -1.10
C PRO A 21 -1.39 -12.60 -0.47
N VAL A 22 -0.87 -13.66 0.15
CA VAL A 22 0.46 -13.71 0.76
C VAL A 22 1.35 -14.62 -0.07
N MET A 23 2.57 -14.18 -0.34
CA MET A 23 3.62 -14.99 -0.98
C MET A 23 4.82 -15.10 -0.05
N ALA A 24 5.38 -16.29 0.09
CA ALA A 24 6.60 -16.51 0.86
C ALA A 24 7.84 -16.25 -0.01
N GLY A 25 8.77 -15.46 0.51
CA GLY A 25 10.09 -15.20 -0.08
C GLY A 25 11.23 -15.67 0.82
N PRO A 26 12.49 -15.37 0.47
CA PRO A 26 13.65 -15.76 1.27
C PRO A 26 13.72 -15.01 2.61
N GLY A 27 13.06 -15.55 3.64
CA GLY A 27 13.04 -14.97 4.99
C GLY A 27 12.01 -13.85 5.19
N GLU A 28 11.07 -13.69 4.25
CA GLU A 28 10.08 -12.61 4.26
C GLU A 28 8.73 -13.06 3.70
N PHE A 29 7.66 -12.34 4.08
CA PHE A 29 6.33 -12.53 3.53
C PHE A 29 5.91 -11.28 2.77
N LEU A 30 5.48 -11.48 1.53
CA LEU A 30 5.04 -10.42 0.62
C LEU A 30 3.51 -10.38 0.58
N VAL A 31 2.95 -9.18 0.64
CA VAL A 31 1.52 -8.91 0.44
C VAL A 31 1.28 -7.88 -0.63
N LYS A 32 0.09 -7.92 -1.23
CA LYS A 32 -0.34 -6.94 -2.23
C LYS A 32 -1.05 -5.77 -1.56
N LEU A 33 -0.63 -4.55 -1.87
CA LEU A 33 -1.21 -3.31 -1.37
C LEU A 33 -1.55 -2.37 -2.54
N SER A 34 -2.70 -1.70 -2.44
CA SER A 34 -3.13 -0.63 -3.35
C SER A 34 -2.75 0.73 -2.77
N LEU A 35 -1.96 1.52 -3.50
CA LEU A 35 -1.54 2.86 -3.08
C LEU A 35 -1.89 3.92 -4.13
N GLY A 36 -2.28 5.10 -3.66
CA GLY A 36 -2.57 6.27 -4.50
C GLY A 36 -3.99 6.34 -5.06
N THR A 37 -4.27 7.47 -5.71
CA THR A 37 -5.49 7.73 -6.48
C THR A 37 -5.08 8.40 -7.81
N PRO A 38 -5.23 7.74 -8.98
CA PRO A 38 -5.72 6.38 -9.16
C PRO A 38 -4.80 5.32 -8.51
N SER A 39 -5.36 4.18 -8.15
CA SER A 39 -4.64 3.15 -7.40
C SER A 39 -3.64 2.37 -8.25
N SER A 40 -2.43 2.17 -7.72
CA SER A 40 -1.42 1.24 -8.26
C SER A 40 -1.16 0.10 -7.26
N LEU A 41 -0.88 -1.10 -7.76
CA LEU A 41 -0.62 -2.29 -6.94
C LEU A 41 0.88 -2.47 -6.68
N TYR A 42 1.23 -2.73 -5.43
CA TYR A 42 2.60 -2.95 -4.97
C TYR A 42 2.71 -4.25 -4.19
N TRP A 43 3.82 -4.97 -4.36
CA TRP A 43 4.23 -6.02 -3.44
C TRP A 43 5.06 -5.38 -2.32
N ALA A 44 4.73 -5.71 -1.08
CA ALA A 44 5.41 -5.17 0.11
C ALA A 44 5.69 -6.28 1.12
N ILE A 45 6.79 -6.15 1.85
CA ILE A 45 7.12 -7.04 2.97
C ILE A 45 6.21 -6.70 4.15
N ILE A 46 5.62 -7.71 4.79
CA ILE A 46 4.95 -7.53 6.09
C ILE A 46 6.00 -7.55 7.19
N ASP A 47 6.28 -6.38 7.75
CA ASP A 47 7.21 -6.21 8.87
C ASP A 47 6.45 -5.72 10.11
N THR A 48 6.28 -6.60 11.10
CA THR A 48 5.66 -6.26 12.39
C THR A 48 6.65 -5.66 13.38
N GLY A 49 7.95 -5.62 13.04
CA GLY A 49 9.03 -5.10 13.87
C GLY A 49 9.29 -3.60 13.69
N SER A 50 8.57 -2.92 12.79
CA SER A 50 8.74 -1.49 12.51
C SER A 50 7.42 -0.71 12.55
N ASN A 51 7.52 0.63 12.55
CA ASN A 51 6.36 1.55 12.52
C ASN A 51 6.31 2.39 11.24
N LEU A 52 7.10 2.03 10.22
CA LEU A 52 7.24 2.77 8.97
C LEU A 52 6.70 1.96 7.80
N LYS A 53 5.89 2.60 6.97
CA LYS A 53 5.45 2.05 5.69
C LYS A 53 6.22 2.78 4.60
N TRP A 54 6.92 2.05 3.74
CA TRP A 54 7.74 2.63 2.69
C TRP A 54 7.52 1.90 1.37
N ALA A 55 7.55 2.65 0.28
CA ALA A 55 7.49 2.13 -1.09
C ALA A 55 8.44 2.96 -1.95
N THR A 56 9.11 2.31 -2.90
CA THR A 56 9.99 3.00 -3.84
C THR A 56 9.13 3.79 -4.84
N CYS A 57 9.18 5.12 -4.79
CA CYS A 57 8.31 6.00 -5.57
C CYS A 57 8.85 6.30 -6.99
N CYS A 58 10.18 6.28 -7.17
CA CYS A 58 10.84 6.60 -8.43
C CYS A 58 11.69 5.43 -8.91
N HIS A 59 11.87 5.31 -10.23
CA HIS A 59 12.91 4.46 -10.79
C HIS A 59 14.24 4.88 -10.16
N CYS A 60 14.86 3.95 -9.44
CA CYS A 60 16.12 4.19 -8.78
C CYS A 60 17.18 3.47 -9.59
N ASP A 61 17.94 4.23 -10.38
CA ASP A 61 18.95 3.70 -11.31
C ASP A 61 20.01 2.85 -10.62
N ASN A 62 20.24 3.08 -9.32
CA ASN A 62 21.25 2.40 -8.51
C ASN A 62 20.66 1.56 -7.36
N CYS A 63 19.35 1.28 -7.37
CA CYS A 63 18.76 0.41 -6.36
C CYS A 63 18.77 -1.05 -6.82
N PRO A 64 19.00 -2.02 -5.92
CA PRO A 64 18.81 -3.42 -6.24
C PRO A 64 17.37 -3.64 -6.71
N VAL A 65 17.21 -4.21 -7.90
CA VAL A 65 15.90 -4.64 -8.38
C VAL A 65 15.43 -5.73 -7.44
N LYS A 66 14.37 -5.46 -6.67
CA LYS A 66 13.69 -6.51 -5.93
C LYS A 66 12.85 -7.30 -6.93
N THR A 67 13.39 -8.43 -7.38
CA THR A 67 12.60 -9.46 -8.07
C THR A 67 11.53 -9.98 -7.10
N PRO A 68 10.26 -10.12 -7.54
CA PRO A 68 9.24 -10.76 -6.73
C PRO A 68 9.56 -12.22 -6.44
#